data_AF-A0A0C1MXX2-F1
#
_entry.id   AF-A0A0C1MXX2-F1
#
_cell.length_a   1.000
_cell.length_b   1.000
_cell.length_c   1.000
_cell.angle_alpha   90.00
_cell.angle_beta   90.00
_cell.angle_gamma   90.00
#
_symmetry.space_group_name_H-M   'P 1'
#
loop_
_entity.id
_entity.type
_entity.pdbx_description
1 polymer ?
#
loop_
_entity_poly.entity_id
_entity_poly.type
_entity_poly.pdbx_seq_one_letter_code
_entity_poly.pdbx_strand_id
1 'polypeptide(L)'
;MAMSSFETATDSNITGDIAIANHHYLLKEQGYVYLEEIPDGFDYLGFVQNFGTLIPHKYNGEYVFSIKVEPNLGERYPAFTTSDVEPHTEGYEYEQIPLHYQCLWCVNPPSCGGGHTLLADGYSFVHSLTNEEREYITNNHFDFVTPSNNIVKHPLYDVESCEQPIIRFNFSSIKRDNAPHLNNITNRFLQFFDNEKISIKWSKNALLIWDNFRMLHSRTQYQDRERHLKRVYIK
;
A
#
# COMPACT_ATOMS: atom_id res chain seq x y z
N MET A 1 19.34 15.02 -55.29
CA MET A 1 19.76 15.22 -53.89
C MET A 1 18.51 15.23 -53.05
N ALA A 2 18.22 14.12 -52.36
CA ALA A 2 17.13 14.05 -51.40
C ALA A 2 17.70 14.38 -50.01
N MET A 3 17.20 15.43 -49.37
CA MET A 3 17.47 15.69 -47.97
C MET A 3 16.67 14.69 -47.13
N SER A 4 17.38 13.79 -46.47
CA SER A 4 16.84 12.93 -45.41
C SER A 4 16.60 13.80 -44.18
N SER A 5 15.32 14.00 -43.82
CA SER A 5 14.93 14.50 -42.51
C SER A 5 15.28 13.45 -41.46
N PHE A 6 16.21 13.76 -40.55
CA PHE A 6 16.37 12.97 -39.34
C PHE A 6 15.18 13.23 -38.42
N GLU A 7 14.27 12.26 -38.30
CA GLU A 7 13.32 12.24 -37.20
C GLU A 7 14.09 12.02 -35.90
N THR A 8 14.02 12.99 -34.99
CA THR A 8 14.59 12.93 -33.65
C THR A 8 13.76 11.98 -32.78
N ALA A 9 14.00 10.68 -32.92
CA ALA A 9 13.43 9.62 -32.08
C ALA A 9 14.02 9.57 -30.65
N THR A 10 14.77 10.60 -30.23
CA THR A 10 15.63 10.56 -29.05
C THR A 10 15.11 11.35 -27.85
N ASP A 11 14.18 12.31 -27.99
CA ASP A 11 13.82 13.20 -26.85
C ASP A 11 12.63 12.72 -26.02
N SER A 12 11.60 12.13 -26.63
CA SER A 12 10.40 11.69 -25.89
C SER A 12 10.67 10.47 -25.00
N ASN A 13 11.47 9.53 -25.50
CA ASN A 13 11.80 8.30 -24.77
C ASN A 13 12.75 8.59 -23.61
N ILE A 14 13.76 9.45 -23.80
CA ILE A 14 14.65 9.88 -22.71
C ILE A 14 13.88 10.61 -21.62
N THR A 15 12.95 11.50 -21.99
CA THR A 15 12.11 12.21 -21.01
C THR A 15 11.21 11.25 -20.23
N GLY A 16 10.63 10.26 -20.90
CA GLY A 16 9.86 9.19 -20.27
C GLY A 16 10.69 8.35 -19.30
N ASP A 17 11.88 7.92 -19.73
CA ASP A 17 12.79 7.11 -18.92
C ASP A 17 13.28 7.86 -17.67
N ILE A 18 13.62 9.15 -17.81
CA ILE A 18 14.00 10.01 -16.68
C ILE A 18 12.84 10.16 -15.70
N ALA A 19 11.61 10.35 -16.21
CA ALA A 19 10.43 10.44 -15.36
C ALA A 19 10.24 9.14 -14.58
N ILE A 20 10.30 7.97 -15.22
CA ILE A 20 10.18 6.67 -14.55
C ILE A 20 11.30 6.47 -13.51
N ALA A 21 12.55 6.81 -13.84
CA ALA A 21 13.66 6.72 -12.89
C ALA A 21 13.45 7.62 -11.65
N ASN A 22 12.92 8.83 -11.85
CA ASN A 22 12.58 9.71 -10.73
C ASN A 22 11.46 9.12 -9.86
N HIS A 23 10.46 8.47 -10.43
CA HIS A 23 9.42 7.80 -9.64
C HIS A 23 9.96 6.61 -8.85
N HIS A 24 10.87 5.81 -9.43
CA HIS A 24 11.58 4.75 -8.70
C HIS A 24 12.39 5.32 -7.52
N TYR A 25 13.10 6.43 -7.75
CA TYR A 25 13.82 7.12 -6.69
C TYR A 25 12.88 7.59 -5.58
N LEU A 26 11.78 8.26 -5.91
CA LEU A 26 10.79 8.69 -4.93
C LEU A 26 10.20 7.50 -4.15
N LEU A 27 9.84 6.41 -4.84
CA LEU A 27 9.32 5.21 -4.19
C LEU A 27 10.32 4.64 -3.18
N LYS A 28 11.62 4.62 -3.52
CA LYS A 28 12.68 4.18 -2.60
C LYS A 28 12.88 5.14 -1.42
N GLU A 29 12.94 6.45 -1.68
CA GLU A 29 13.27 7.44 -0.64
C GLU A 29 12.13 7.64 0.35
N GLN A 30 10.89 7.80 -0.13
CA GLN A 30 9.73 8.14 0.71
C GLN A 30 8.68 7.02 0.81
N GLY A 31 8.81 5.92 0.08
CA GLY A 31 7.92 4.75 0.19
C GLY A 31 6.64 4.84 -0.65
N TYR A 32 6.37 5.95 -1.32
CA TYR A 32 5.20 6.09 -2.19
C TYR A 32 5.39 7.12 -3.31
N VAL A 33 4.55 7.01 -4.33
CA VAL A 33 4.41 7.98 -5.43
C VAL A 33 2.92 8.26 -5.61
N TYR A 34 2.56 9.54 -5.59
CA TYR A 34 1.20 9.99 -5.88
C TYR A 34 1.23 10.92 -7.09
N LEU A 35 0.43 10.58 -8.11
CA LEU A 35 0.35 11.30 -9.37
C LEU A 35 -1.08 11.79 -9.57
N GLU A 36 -1.22 13.05 -9.93
CA GLU A 36 -2.50 13.71 -10.21
C GLU A 36 -2.54 14.23 -11.64
N GLU A 37 -3.71 14.75 -12.04
CA GLU A 37 -3.93 15.37 -13.36
C GLU A 37 -3.62 14.43 -14.54
N ILE A 38 -3.74 13.12 -14.32
CA ILE A 38 -3.51 12.13 -15.37
C ILE A 38 -4.67 12.19 -16.38
N PRO A 39 -4.38 12.32 -17.69
CA PRO A 39 -5.40 12.47 -18.71
C PRO A 39 -6.27 11.20 -18.86
N ASP A 40 -7.51 11.40 -19.33
CA ASP A 40 -8.38 10.29 -19.71
C ASP A 40 -7.71 9.43 -20.80
N GLY A 41 -7.86 8.11 -20.70
CA GLY A 41 -7.25 7.16 -21.64
C GLY A 41 -5.80 6.77 -21.35
N PHE A 42 -5.19 7.31 -20.29
CA PHE A 42 -3.86 6.90 -19.85
C PHE A 42 -3.81 5.41 -19.49
N ASP A 43 -2.80 4.70 -20.00
CA ASP A 43 -2.55 3.30 -19.67
C ASP A 43 -1.83 3.17 -18.32
N TYR A 44 -2.59 3.32 -17.25
CA TYR A 44 -2.06 3.18 -15.89
C TYR A 44 -1.53 1.76 -15.62
N LEU A 45 -2.02 0.73 -16.32
CA LEU A 45 -1.53 -0.64 -16.15
C LEU A 45 -0.14 -0.80 -16.76
N GLY A 46 0.04 -0.35 -18.01
CA GLY A 46 1.35 -0.30 -18.64
C GLY A 46 2.34 0.56 -17.85
N PHE A 47 1.88 1.69 -17.28
CA PHE A 47 2.71 2.52 -16.41
C PHE A 47 3.18 1.77 -15.16
N VAL A 48 2.27 1.14 -14.40
CA VAL A 48 2.64 0.45 -13.14
C VAL A 48 3.54 -0.77 -13.37
N GLN A 49 3.50 -1.38 -14.56
CA GLN A 49 4.40 -2.47 -14.94
C GLN A 49 5.88 -2.04 -15.03
N ASN A 50 6.18 -0.74 -15.08
CA ASN A 50 7.56 -0.24 -14.95
C ASN A 50 8.13 -0.41 -13.54
N PHE A 51 7.29 -0.72 -12.55
CA PHE A 51 7.69 -0.91 -11.15
C PHE A 51 7.77 -2.39 -10.75
N GLY A 52 7.33 -3.30 -11.61
CA GLY A 52 7.42 -4.74 -11.37
C GLY A 52 6.35 -5.54 -12.13
N THR A 53 6.22 -6.81 -11.77
CA THR A 53 5.28 -7.73 -12.45
C THR A 53 3.91 -7.70 -11.78
N LEU A 54 2.84 -7.58 -12.56
CA LEU A 54 1.47 -7.65 -12.05
C LEU A 54 1.18 -9.00 -11.37
N ILE A 55 0.51 -8.96 -10.22
CA ILE A 55 0.08 -10.14 -9.48
C ILE A 55 -1.45 -10.27 -9.57
N PRO A 56 -2.00 -11.42 -9.97
CA PRO A 56 -3.45 -11.62 -9.99
C PRO A 56 -4.01 -11.71 -8.57
N HIS A 57 -5.21 -11.18 -8.36
CA HIS A 57 -5.91 -11.26 -7.08
C HIS A 57 -6.33 -12.71 -6.79
N LYS A 58 -6.04 -13.20 -5.58
CA LYS A 58 -6.34 -14.57 -5.15
C LYS A 58 -7.83 -14.96 -5.23
N TYR A 59 -8.73 -13.98 -5.21
CA TYR A 59 -10.18 -14.21 -5.15
C TYR A 59 -10.81 -14.51 -6.51
N ASN A 60 -10.34 -13.85 -7.58
CA ASN A 60 -10.96 -13.94 -8.91
C ASN A 60 -9.95 -14.15 -10.05
N GLY A 61 -8.64 -14.15 -9.76
CA GLY A 61 -7.59 -14.30 -10.76
C GLY A 61 -7.36 -13.07 -11.65
N GLU A 62 -8.08 -11.97 -11.42
CA GLU A 62 -7.93 -10.75 -12.20
C GLU A 62 -6.78 -9.89 -11.66
N TYR A 63 -6.12 -9.12 -12.51
CA TYR A 63 -5.04 -8.20 -12.09
C TYR A 63 -5.56 -6.89 -11.49
N VAL A 64 -6.81 -6.53 -11.82
CA VAL A 64 -7.43 -5.28 -11.40
C VAL A 64 -8.66 -5.58 -10.59
N PHE A 65 -8.73 -5.03 -9.38
CA PHE A 65 -9.83 -5.32 -8.47
C PHE A 65 -10.53 -4.03 -8.04
N SER A 66 -11.86 -4.00 -8.16
CA SER A 66 -12.64 -2.81 -7.85
C SER A 66 -12.90 -2.67 -6.35
N ILE A 67 -12.46 -1.54 -5.79
CA ILE A 67 -12.74 -1.13 -4.41
C ILE A 67 -13.83 -0.07 -4.45
N LYS A 68 -15.06 -0.55 -4.24
CA LYS A 68 -16.28 0.24 -4.09
C LYS A 68 -17.10 -0.38 -2.96
N VAL A 69 -18.11 0.33 -2.48
CA VAL A 69 -18.99 -0.22 -1.44
C VAL A 69 -19.67 -1.47 -1.99
N GLU A 70 -19.47 -2.61 -1.32
CA GLU A 70 -20.08 -3.87 -1.71
C GLU A 70 -20.56 -4.62 -0.46
N PRO A 71 -21.89 -4.67 -0.19
CA PRO A 71 -22.42 -5.19 1.07
C PRO A 71 -21.93 -6.59 1.44
N ASN A 72 -21.91 -7.54 0.50
CA ASN A 72 -21.55 -8.93 0.80
C ASN A 72 -20.07 -9.07 1.19
N LEU A 73 -19.19 -8.30 0.55
CA LEU A 73 -17.77 -8.27 0.89
C LEU A 73 -17.52 -7.44 2.16
N GLY A 74 -18.31 -6.40 2.37
CA GLY A 74 -18.23 -5.50 3.52
C GLY A 74 -18.49 -6.17 4.87
N GLU A 75 -19.22 -7.28 4.91
CA GLU A 75 -19.41 -8.09 6.13
C GLU A 75 -18.08 -8.64 6.68
N ARG A 76 -17.08 -8.85 5.81
CA ARG A 76 -15.79 -9.45 6.17
C ARG A 76 -14.61 -8.51 5.98
N TYR A 77 -14.74 -7.54 5.09
CA TYR A 77 -13.63 -6.72 4.63
C TYR A 77 -13.98 -5.22 4.72
N PRO A 78 -13.40 -4.48 5.68
CA PRO A 78 -13.67 -3.05 5.88
C PRO A 78 -13.43 -2.19 4.63
N ALA A 79 -12.55 -2.62 3.72
CA ALA A 79 -12.25 -1.95 2.45
C ALA A 79 -13.49 -1.74 1.54
N PHE A 80 -14.55 -2.54 1.71
CA PHE A 80 -15.80 -2.46 0.92
C PHE A 80 -16.96 -1.81 1.69
N THR A 81 -16.65 -1.19 2.82
CA THR A 81 -17.61 -0.41 3.62
C THR A 81 -17.29 1.08 3.52
N THR A 82 -18.12 1.90 4.15
CA THR A 82 -17.90 3.35 4.27
C THR A 82 -17.21 3.76 5.58
N SER A 83 -17.06 2.84 6.54
CA SER A 83 -16.39 3.07 7.82
C SER A 83 -14.91 3.37 7.63
N ASP A 84 -14.22 3.84 8.66
CA ASP A 84 -12.76 3.88 8.67
C ASP A 84 -12.15 2.48 8.51
N VAL A 85 -10.92 2.44 8.01
CA VAL A 85 -10.09 1.23 7.96
C VAL A 85 -8.86 1.49 8.79
N GLU A 86 -8.60 0.65 9.79
CA GLU A 86 -7.43 0.82 10.66
C GLU A 86 -6.11 0.71 9.89
N PRO A 87 -5.01 1.31 10.42
CA PRO A 87 -3.68 1.18 9.85
C PRO A 87 -3.22 -0.28 9.73
N HIS A 88 -2.76 -0.64 8.54
CA HIS A 88 -2.24 -1.98 8.26
C HIS A 88 -1.26 -1.99 7.07
N THR A 89 -0.55 -3.10 6.91
CA THR A 89 0.06 -3.53 5.64
C THR A 89 -0.79 -4.65 5.03
N GLU A 90 -0.80 -4.73 3.71
CA GLU A 90 -1.57 -5.73 2.96
C GLU A 90 -0.86 -7.08 2.98
N GLY A 91 -1.64 -8.18 3.05
CA GLY A 91 -1.08 -9.53 3.01
C GLY A 91 -0.44 -9.99 4.33
N TYR A 92 -0.78 -9.36 5.45
CA TYR A 92 -0.41 -9.85 6.79
C TYR A 92 -0.90 -11.29 7.04
N GLU A 93 -1.93 -11.74 6.31
CA GLU A 93 -2.45 -13.09 6.41
C GLU A 93 -1.65 -14.15 5.61
N TYR A 94 -0.57 -13.76 4.93
CA TYR A 94 0.29 -14.67 4.16
C TYR A 94 1.47 -15.16 5.00
N GLU A 95 1.65 -16.48 5.05
CA GLU A 95 2.84 -17.10 5.65
C GLU A 95 4.11 -16.79 4.84
N GLN A 96 3.98 -16.75 3.51
CA GLN A 96 5.06 -16.34 2.60
C GLN A 96 5.26 -14.82 2.58
N ILE A 97 6.27 -14.36 1.84
CA ILE A 97 6.51 -12.94 1.52
C ILE A 97 5.21 -12.31 0.98
N PRO A 98 4.74 -11.17 1.53
CA PRO A 98 3.51 -10.54 1.08
C PRO A 98 3.74 -9.81 -0.25
N LEU A 99 2.69 -9.12 -0.70
CA LEU A 99 2.74 -8.34 -1.94
C LEU A 99 3.64 -7.12 -1.71
N HIS A 100 4.57 -6.85 -2.64
CA HIS A 100 5.60 -5.84 -2.43
C HIS A 100 5.08 -4.42 -2.67
N TYR A 101 4.48 -4.15 -3.83
CA TYR A 101 3.85 -2.87 -4.09
C TYR A 101 2.35 -3.01 -4.28
N GLN A 102 1.64 -1.99 -3.83
CA GLN A 102 0.23 -1.82 -4.05
C GLN A 102 -0.04 -0.51 -4.78
N CYS A 103 -0.99 -0.57 -5.70
CA CYS A 103 -1.39 0.54 -6.52
C CYS A 103 -2.89 0.76 -6.42
N LEU A 104 -3.30 2.03 -6.34
CA LEU A 104 -4.69 2.47 -6.42
C LEU A 104 -4.85 3.52 -7.52
N TRP A 105 -5.77 3.25 -8.44
CA TRP A 105 -6.22 4.18 -9.49
C TRP A 105 -7.61 4.70 -9.18
N CYS A 106 -7.79 6.02 -9.21
CA CYS A 106 -9.07 6.65 -8.93
C CYS A 106 -9.97 6.72 -10.17
N VAL A 107 -11.08 5.99 -10.14
CA VAL A 107 -12.12 6.05 -11.18
C VAL A 107 -13.13 7.15 -10.85
N ASN A 108 -13.63 7.15 -9.60
CA ASN A 108 -14.55 8.16 -9.10
C ASN A 108 -14.14 8.60 -7.68
N PRO A 109 -13.71 9.86 -7.49
CA PRO A 109 -13.29 10.36 -6.18
C PRO A 109 -14.50 10.61 -5.27
N PRO A 110 -14.32 10.56 -3.94
CA PRO A 110 -15.33 11.05 -3.00
C PRO A 110 -15.40 12.60 -3.04
N SER A 111 -16.58 13.16 -2.82
CA SER A 111 -16.84 14.61 -2.71
C SER A 111 -17.25 15.05 -1.29
N CYS A 112 -17.54 14.12 -0.38
CA CYS A 112 -17.98 14.36 0.99
C CYS A 112 -16.87 14.80 1.97
N GLY A 113 -15.63 15.00 1.50
CA GLY A 113 -14.47 15.36 2.34
C GLY A 113 -13.88 14.22 3.17
N GLY A 114 -14.35 12.98 2.95
CA GLY A 114 -13.83 11.75 3.55
C GLY A 114 -13.27 10.78 2.50
N GLY A 115 -12.93 9.56 2.91
CA GLY A 115 -12.49 8.49 2.00
C GLY A 115 -11.08 8.71 1.46
N HIS A 116 -10.29 9.50 2.17
CA HIS A 116 -8.88 9.72 1.90
C HIS A 116 -8.09 8.46 2.21
N THR A 117 -7.08 8.16 1.39
CA THR A 117 -6.09 7.15 1.74
C THR A 117 -5.07 7.80 2.66
N LEU A 118 -4.74 7.14 3.77
CA LEU A 118 -3.76 7.62 4.73
C LEU A 118 -2.51 6.73 4.62
N LEU A 119 -1.31 7.32 4.66
CA LEU A 119 -0.04 6.59 4.64
C LEU A 119 0.86 7.07 5.77
N ALA A 120 1.63 6.16 6.38
CA ALA A 120 2.72 6.52 7.28
C ALA A 120 3.91 5.57 7.08
N ASP A 121 5.12 6.10 7.23
CA ASP A 121 6.36 5.35 7.05
C ASP A 121 6.64 4.47 8.27
N GLY A 122 6.40 3.17 8.13
CA GLY A 122 6.63 2.22 9.20
C GLY A 122 8.10 2.04 9.57
N TYR A 123 9.04 2.22 8.63
CA TYR A 123 10.46 2.13 8.95
C TYR A 123 10.87 3.25 9.91
N SER A 124 10.33 4.45 9.71
CA SER A 124 10.55 5.56 10.63
C SER A 124 10.06 5.22 12.06
N PHE A 125 8.93 4.53 12.20
CA PHE A 125 8.50 4.00 13.49
C PHE A 125 9.48 2.98 14.07
N VAL A 126 9.86 1.95 13.30
CA VAL A 126 10.81 0.90 13.75
C VAL A 126 12.15 1.51 14.17
N HIS A 127 12.62 2.55 13.47
CA HIS A 127 13.84 3.28 13.81
C HIS A 127 13.74 4.07 15.12
N SER A 128 12.53 4.48 15.52
CA SER A 128 12.27 5.17 16.79
C SER A 128 12.24 4.24 18.01
N LEU A 129 12.12 2.93 17.80
CA LEU A 129 12.12 1.93 18.88
C LEU A 129 13.51 1.80 19.51
N THR A 130 13.55 1.40 20.78
CA THR A 130 14.81 1.00 21.42
C THR A 130 15.39 -0.24 20.73
N ASN A 131 16.68 -0.52 20.92
CA ASN A 131 17.30 -1.71 20.36
C ASN A 131 16.61 -2.99 20.86
N GLU A 132 16.26 -3.06 22.14
CA GLU A 132 15.56 -4.20 22.74
C GLU A 132 14.16 -4.39 22.13
N GLU A 133 13.39 -3.31 21.96
CA GLU A 133 12.08 -3.37 21.32
C GLU A 133 12.17 -3.78 19.85
N ARG A 134 13.19 -3.28 19.14
CA ARG A 134 13.45 -3.65 17.74
C ARG A 134 13.82 -5.13 17.63
N GLU A 135 14.75 -5.61 18.44
CA GLU A 135 15.11 -7.03 18.49
C GLU A 135 13.89 -7.89 18.86
N TYR A 136 13.04 -7.42 19.78
CA TYR A 136 11.83 -8.12 20.15
C TYR A 136 10.88 -8.31 18.96
N ILE A 137 10.59 -7.25 18.19
CA ILE A 137 9.66 -7.34 17.04
C ILE A 137 10.24 -8.05 15.82
N THR A 138 11.57 -8.17 15.74
CA THR A 138 12.30 -8.88 14.68
C THR A 138 12.40 -10.38 14.97
N ASN A 139 12.74 -10.76 16.21
CA ASN A 139 13.08 -12.15 16.53
C ASN A 139 11.87 -12.97 16.98
N ASN A 140 10.79 -12.34 17.42
CA ASN A 140 9.59 -13.04 17.89
C ASN A 140 8.54 -13.11 16.78
N HIS A 141 7.86 -14.25 16.70
CA HIS A 141 6.72 -14.43 15.81
C HIS A 141 5.42 -14.15 16.57
N PHE A 142 4.54 -13.36 15.96
CA PHE A 142 3.27 -12.96 16.54
C PHE A 142 2.11 -13.59 15.79
N ASP A 143 1.04 -13.90 16.51
CA ASP A 143 -0.16 -14.52 15.94
C ASP A 143 -1.03 -13.46 15.28
N PHE A 144 -1.33 -13.64 13.99
CA PHE A 144 -2.30 -12.83 13.25
C PHE A 144 -3.51 -13.68 12.89
N VAL A 145 -4.71 -13.17 13.17
CA VAL A 145 -5.97 -13.81 12.80
C VAL A 145 -6.33 -13.43 11.37
N THR A 146 -6.48 -14.43 10.50
CA THR A 146 -6.86 -14.21 9.10
C THR A 146 -8.38 -13.99 8.96
N PRO A 147 -8.86 -13.45 7.83
CA PRO A 147 -10.30 -13.34 7.55
C PRO A 147 -11.07 -14.68 7.57
N SER A 148 -10.36 -15.81 7.45
CA SER A 148 -10.94 -17.16 7.56
C SER A 148 -10.84 -17.74 8.97
N ASN A 149 -10.49 -16.93 9.97
CA ASN A 149 -10.27 -17.32 11.37
C ASN A 149 -9.12 -18.31 11.61
N ASN A 150 -8.17 -18.42 10.67
CA ASN A 150 -6.93 -19.15 10.90
C ASN A 150 -5.91 -18.26 11.62
N ILE A 151 -4.84 -18.86 12.15
CA ILE A 151 -3.70 -18.14 12.73
C ILE A 151 -2.50 -18.32 11.80
N VAL A 152 -1.90 -17.21 11.38
CA VAL A 152 -0.56 -17.20 10.77
C VAL A 152 0.41 -16.52 11.72
N LYS A 153 1.70 -16.87 11.62
CA LYS A 153 2.74 -16.37 12.52
C LYS A 153 3.93 -15.85 11.74
N HIS A 154 4.34 -14.63 12.06
CA HIS A 154 5.54 -14.00 11.50
C HIS A 154 6.00 -12.88 12.43
N PRO A 155 7.25 -12.40 12.31
CA PRO A 155 7.68 -11.20 12.99
C PRO A 155 6.90 -9.96 12.52
N LEU A 156 6.90 -8.93 13.36
CA LEU A 156 6.35 -7.62 13.01
C LEU A 156 7.29 -6.88 12.05
N TYR A 157 8.61 -7.10 12.19
CA TYR A 157 9.66 -6.60 11.32
C TYR A 157 10.51 -7.76 10.81
N ASP A 158 10.18 -8.25 9.62
CA ASP A 158 10.81 -9.41 8.99
C ASP A 158 12.04 -8.96 8.19
N VAL A 159 13.23 -9.37 8.63
CA VAL A 159 14.51 -9.05 7.96
C VAL A 159 15.15 -10.27 7.32
N GLU A 160 14.50 -11.43 7.38
CA GLU A 160 15.06 -12.72 6.93
C GLU A 160 14.45 -13.20 5.63
N SER A 161 13.17 -12.89 5.37
CA SER A 161 12.46 -13.40 4.20
C SER A 161 12.96 -12.82 2.88
N CYS A 162 13.48 -11.58 2.86
CA CYS A 162 14.10 -10.98 1.67
C CYS A 162 15.09 -9.86 2.04
N GLU A 163 15.80 -9.34 1.04
CA GLU A 163 16.82 -8.28 1.22
C GLU A 163 16.25 -6.99 1.82
N GLN A 164 15.04 -6.61 1.40
CA GLN A 164 14.34 -5.48 1.96
C GLN A 164 13.52 -5.92 3.19
N PRO A 165 13.65 -5.25 4.35
CA PRO A 165 12.85 -5.56 5.53
C PRO A 165 11.34 -5.39 5.30
N ILE A 166 10.51 -6.22 5.93
CA ILE A 166 9.05 -6.19 5.76
C ILE A 166 8.38 -5.85 7.08
N ILE A 167 7.58 -4.79 7.09
CA ILE A 167 6.65 -4.51 8.19
C ILE A 167 5.36 -5.26 7.93
N ARG A 168 5.03 -6.17 8.85
CA ARG A 168 3.78 -6.95 8.77
C ARG A 168 2.89 -6.56 9.93
N PHE A 169 1.99 -5.60 9.72
CA PHE A 169 1.19 -5.02 10.78
C PHE A 169 -0.29 -4.97 10.40
N ASN A 170 -1.16 -5.40 11.30
CA ASN A 170 -2.59 -5.13 11.25
C ASN A 170 -3.10 -5.03 12.69
N PHE A 171 -3.57 -3.85 13.08
CA PHE A 171 -3.90 -3.57 14.48
C PHE A 171 -5.06 -4.42 15.01
N SER A 172 -6.08 -4.68 14.19
CA SER A 172 -7.23 -5.52 14.53
C SER A 172 -6.89 -7.00 14.59
N SER A 173 -6.00 -7.47 13.72
CA SER A 173 -5.76 -8.91 13.53
C SER A 173 -4.63 -9.47 14.39
N ILE A 174 -3.71 -8.65 14.90
CA ILE A 174 -2.62 -9.12 15.76
C ILE A 174 -3.11 -9.48 17.17
N LYS A 175 -2.81 -10.70 17.63
CA LYS A 175 -3.07 -11.12 19.01
C LYS A 175 -1.98 -10.57 19.92
N ARG A 176 -2.42 -9.78 20.90
CA ARG A 176 -1.54 -9.12 21.89
C ARG A 176 -1.46 -9.87 23.21
N ASP A 177 -2.35 -10.84 23.42
CA ASP A 177 -2.39 -11.63 24.64
C ASP A 177 -1.14 -12.51 24.74
N ASN A 178 -0.49 -12.49 25.91
CA ASN A 178 0.73 -13.26 26.20
C ASN A 178 2.01 -12.82 25.46
N ALA A 179 2.04 -11.64 24.86
CA ALA A 179 3.22 -11.05 24.25
C ALA A 179 3.70 -9.82 25.06
N PRO A 180 4.75 -9.95 25.89
CA PRO A 180 5.32 -8.83 26.63
C PRO A 180 5.68 -7.68 25.68
N HIS A 181 5.45 -6.42 26.08
CA HIS A 181 5.74 -5.22 25.27
C HIS A 181 4.89 -5.04 23.99
N LEU A 182 4.38 -6.09 23.36
CA LEU A 182 3.65 -6.00 22.08
C LEU A 182 2.44 -5.06 22.16
N ASN A 183 1.66 -5.12 23.25
CA ASN A 183 0.54 -4.21 23.43
C ASN A 183 1.01 -2.74 23.52
N ASN A 184 2.14 -2.46 24.17
CA ASN A 184 2.68 -1.09 24.23
C ASN A 184 3.18 -0.63 22.85
N ILE A 185 3.95 -1.49 22.15
CA ILE A 185 4.51 -1.18 20.83
C ILE A 185 3.39 -0.94 19.81
N THR A 186 2.38 -1.81 19.75
CA THR A 186 1.24 -1.66 18.81
C THR A 186 0.43 -0.39 19.09
N ASN A 187 0.24 0.00 20.35
CA ASN A 187 -0.41 1.27 20.70
C ASN A 187 0.43 2.50 20.32
N ARG A 188 1.76 2.44 20.53
CA ARG A 188 2.68 3.49 20.06
C ARG A 188 2.72 3.56 18.54
N PHE A 189 2.56 2.42 17.86
CA PHE A 189 2.43 2.36 16.41
C PHE A 189 1.22 3.17 15.94
N LEU A 190 0.05 2.97 16.56
CA LEU A 190 -1.14 3.75 16.23
C LEU A 190 -0.95 5.25 16.51
N GLN A 191 -0.36 5.61 17.65
CA GLN A 191 -0.07 7.01 17.98
C GLN A 191 0.89 7.64 16.96
N PHE A 192 1.94 6.91 16.57
CA PHE A 192 2.85 7.33 15.51
C PHE A 192 2.10 7.52 14.19
N PHE A 193 1.29 6.55 13.77
CA PHE A 193 0.50 6.66 12.56
C PHE A 193 -0.40 7.89 12.62
N ASP A 194 -1.03 8.15 13.77
CA ASP A 194 -1.93 9.26 13.91
C ASP A 194 -1.24 10.63 13.80
N ASN A 195 -0.01 10.72 14.28
CA ASN A 195 0.80 11.94 14.26
C ASN A 195 1.49 12.18 12.90
N GLU A 196 1.98 11.12 12.26
CA GLU A 196 2.85 11.20 11.10
C GLU A 196 2.14 10.90 9.77
N LYS A 197 0.86 10.50 9.80
CA LYS A 197 0.12 10.17 8.58
C LYS A 197 0.03 11.35 7.63
N ILE A 198 0.29 11.06 6.36
CA ILE A 198 -0.12 11.92 5.25
C ILE A 198 -1.50 11.51 4.74
N SER A 199 -2.23 12.46 4.16
CA SER A 199 -3.57 12.23 3.63
C SER A 199 -3.60 12.45 2.12
N ILE A 200 -3.85 11.38 1.37
CA ILE A 200 -4.06 11.40 -0.08
C ILE A 200 -5.54 11.70 -0.36
N LYS A 201 -5.79 12.87 -0.92
CA LYS A 201 -7.11 13.31 -1.36
C LYS A 201 -7.26 12.99 -2.84
N TRP A 202 -8.22 12.16 -3.17
CA TRP A 202 -8.35 11.62 -4.52
C TRP A 202 -8.96 12.64 -5.49
N SER A 203 -8.25 12.89 -6.60
CA SER A 203 -8.81 13.44 -7.84
C SER A 203 -9.09 12.32 -8.85
N LYS A 204 -9.99 12.54 -9.82
CA LYS A 204 -10.26 11.57 -10.89
C LYS A 204 -8.95 11.27 -11.64
N ASN A 205 -8.73 10.01 -11.99
CA ASN A 205 -7.54 9.50 -12.67
C ASN A 205 -6.24 9.61 -11.85
N ALA A 206 -6.27 10.05 -10.60
CA ALA A 206 -5.06 10.02 -9.80
C ALA A 206 -4.60 8.58 -9.52
N LEU A 207 -3.30 8.41 -9.41
CA LEU A 207 -2.61 7.14 -9.20
C LEU A 207 -1.75 7.23 -7.94
N LEU A 208 -1.91 6.26 -7.03
CA LEU A 208 -1.02 6.08 -5.88
C LEU A 208 -0.34 4.72 -6.00
N ILE A 209 0.98 4.68 -5.91
CA ILE A 209 1.78 3.45 -5.74
C ILE A 209 2.54 3.59 -4.43
N TRP A 210 2.56 2.54 -3.62
CA TRP A 210 3.38 2.52 -2.41
C TRP A 210 4.02 1.16 -2.18
N ASP A 211 5.15 1.23 -1.46
CA ASP A 211 5.88 0.10 -0.93
C ASP A 211 5.13 -0.46 0.29
N ASN A 212 4.53 -1.63 0.13
CA ASN A 212 3.76 -2.31 1.16
C ASN A 212 4.66 -3.03 2.19
N PHE A 213 5.96 -3.19 1.93
CA PHE A 213 6.91 -3.67 2.94
C PHE A 213 7.28 -2.57 3.94
N ARG A 214 7.08 -1.30 3.58
CA ARG A 214 7.42 -0.12 4.40
C ARG A 214 6.20 0.64 4.92
N MET A 215 5.27 0.98 4.03
CA MET A 215 4.21 1.93 4.31
C MET A 215 3.00 1.25 4.91
N LEU A 216 2.56 1.77 6.06
CA LEU A 216 1.24 1.47 6.59
C LEU A 216 0.24 2.29 5.82
N HIS A 217 -0.95 1.74 5.64
CA HIS A 217 -2.05 2.44 5.02
C HIS A 217 -3.38 2.25 5.75
N SER A 218 -4.25 3.23 5.58
CA SER A 218 -5.57 3.31 6.21
C SER A 218 -6.51 4.10 5.28
N ARG A 219 -7.79 4.19 5.64
CA ARG A 219 -8.77 5.02 4.95
C ARG A 219 -9.66 5.73 5.96
N THR A 220 -9.91 7.03 5.75
CA THR A 220 -10.91 7.76 6.54
C THR A 220 -12.33 7.31 6.16
N GLN A 221 -13.27 7.40 7.10
CA GLN A 221 -14.69 7.21 6.80
C GLN A 221 -15.18 8.15 5.68
N TYR A 222 -16.24 7.75 4.97
CA TYR A 222 -16.89 8.56 3.94
C TYR A 222 -18.38 8.24 3.82
N GLN A 223 -19.10 8.98 2.97
CA GLN A 223 -20.53 8.77 2.72
C GLN A 223 -20.82 8.41 1.26
N ASP A 224 -19.97 8.84 0.32
CA ASP A 224 -20.20 8.67 -1.12
C ASP A 224 -20.02 7.23 -1.58
N ARG A 225 -21.12 6.48 -1.68
CA ARG A 225 -21.08 5.06 -2.09
C ARG A 225 -20.56 4.84 -3.51
N GLU A 226 -20.60 5.88 -4.34
CA GLU A 226 -20.06 5.87 -5.71
C GLU A 226 -18.54 6.01 -5.77
N ARG A 227 -17.85 6.25 -4.65
CA ARG A 227 -16.39 6.25 -4.60
C ARG A 227 -15.86 4.93 -5.16
N HIS A 228 -15.00 5.01 -6.17
CA HIS A 228 -14.47 3.83 -6.87
C HIS A 228 -12.98 3.98 -7.12
N LEU A 229 -12.21 3.09 -6.50
CA LEU A 229 -10.81 2.87 -6.82
C LEU A 229 -10.61 1.52 -7.48
N LYS A 230 -9.58 1.41 -8.33
CA LYS A 230 -9.09 0.14 -8.86
C LYS A 230 -7.77 -0.19 -8.19
N ARG A 231 -7.66 -1.40 -7.63
CA ARG A 231 -6.48 -1.90 -6.94
C ARG A 231 -5.70 -2.86 -7.82
N VAL A 232 -4.39 -2.68 -7.85
CA VAL A 232 -3.43 -3.53 -8.57
C VAL A 232 -2.29 -3.88 -7.61
N TYR A 233 -1.78 -5.10 -7.72
CA TYR A 233 -0.61 -5.55 -6.96
C TYR A 233 0.55 -5.82 -7.89
N ILE A 234 1.75 -5.52 -7.41
CA ILE A 234 3.00 -5.63 -8.18
C ILE A 234 4.03 -6.33 -7.29
N LYS A 235 4.79 -7.24 -7.88
CA LYS A 235 5.93 -7.92 -7.24
C LYS A 235 7.21 -7.15 -7.42
#